data_AF-A0A0M5LQN3-F1
#
_entry.id   AF-A0A0M5LQN3-F1
#
_cell.length_a   1.000
_cell.length_b   1.000
_cell.length_c   1.000
_cell.angle_alpha   90.00
_cell.angle_beta   90.00
_cell.angle_gamma   90.00
#
_symmetry.space_group_name_H-M   'P 1'
#
loop_
_entity.id
_entity.type
_entity.pdbx_description
1 polymer ?
#
loop_
_entity_poly.entity_id
_entity_poly.type
_entity_poly.pdbx_seq_one_letter_code
_entity_poly.pdbx_strand_id
1 'polypeptide(L)'
;MYCDDHEPEPWAGSLSSGTRAWMVLRDQVLDEEPVCRDCQLARSTEAGHILARARGGLDVRENLKGQCTPCNLAQLAEDRHLL
;
A
#
# COMPACT_ATOMS: atom_id res chain seq x y z
N MET A 1 -12.72 8.49 -33.30
CA MET A 1 -11.34 8.77 -33.72
C MET A 1 -10.63 9.37 -32.53
N TYR A 2 -9.64 8.66 -31.99
CA TYR A 2 -8.67 9.25 -31.06
C TYR A 2 -7.68 10.07 -31.90
N CYS A 3 -7.39 11.31 -31.50
CA CYS A 3 -6.47 12.20 -32.22
C CYS A 3 -5.02 11.71 -32.14
N ASP A 4 -4.23 12.00 -33.18
CA ASP A 4 -2.79 11.69 -33.33
C ASP A 4 -1.86 12.28 -32.25
N ASP A 5 -2.40 13.00 -31.25
CA ASP A 5 -1.64 13.70 -30.20
C ASP A 5 -1.59 12.94 -28.85
N HIS A 6 -2.03 11.68 -28.81
CA HIS A 6 -1.98 10.84 -27.60
C HIS A 6 -1.11 9.59 -27.81
N GLU A 7 0.11 9.75 -28.30
CA GLU A 7 1.11 8.69 -28.19
C GLU A 7 1.58 8.65 -26.72
N PRO A 8 1.30 7.57 -25.96
CA PRO A 8 1.83 7.47 -24.62
C PRO A 8 3.35 7.36 -24.74
N GLU A 9 4.05 8.27 -24.06
CA GLU A 9 5.50 8.29 -24.00
C GLU A 9 6.08 6.88 -23.71
N PRO A 10 7.27 6.53 -24.22
CA PRO A 10 7.84 5.18 -24.08
C PRO A 10 8.04 4.73 -22.61
N TRP A 11 8.00 5.65 -21.65
CA TRP A 11 8.06 5.38 -20.22
C TRP A 11 6.68 5.25 -19.54
N ALA A 12 5.59 5.51 -20.27
CA ALA A 12 4.20 5.43 -19.77
C ALA A 12 3.78 4.01 -19.33
N GLY A 13 4.63 3.00 -19.59
CA GLY A 13 4.45 1.63 -19.12
C GLY A 13 5.11 1.28 -17.78
N SER A 14 5.76 2.23 -17.08
CA SER A 14 6.41 1.92 -15.80
C SER A 14 5.37 1.78 -14.68
N LEU A 15 4.73 0.61 -14.62
CA LEU A 15 3.95 0.16 -13.47
C LEU A 15 4.81 0.37 -12.21
N SER A 16 4.34 1.25 -11.33
CA SER A 16 5.02 1.71 -10.13
C SER A 16 5.24 0.58 -9.14
N SER A 17 6.25 -0.25 -9.39
CA SER A 17 6.84 -1.08 -8.35
C SER A 17 7.48 -0.11 -7.36
N GLY A 18 7.05 -0.14 -6.10
CA GLY A 18 7.60 0.73 -5.05
C GLY A 18 9.13 0.66 -5.00
N THR A 19 9.77 1.60 -4.31
CA THR A 19 11.24 1.58 -4.18
C THR A 19 11.73 0.22 -3.68
N ARG A 20 12.96 -0.18 -4.03
CA ARG A 20 13.53 -1.45 -3.53
C ARG A 20 13.47 -1.55 -2.00
N ALA A 21 13.67 -0.42 -1.31
CA ALA A 21 13.53 -0.33 0.14
C ALA A 21 12.11 -0.65 0.62
N TRP A 22 11.08 -0.11 -0.06
CA TRP A 22 9.68 -0.42 0.24
C TRP A 22 9.36 -1.90 0.04
N MET A 23 9.84 -2.52 -1.04
CA MET A 23 9.61 -3.95 -1.30
C MET A 23 10.17 -4.83 -0.17
N VAL A 24 11.40 -4.57 0.26
CA VAL A 24 12.03 -5.29 1.38
C VAL A 24 11.25 -5.10 2.68
N LEU A 25 10.85 -3.86 2.99
CA LEU A 25 10.08 -3.56 4.19
C LEU A 25 8.69 -4.21 4.16
N ARG A 26 8.03 -4.21 3.01
CA ARG A 26 6.73 -4.87 2.81
C ARG A 26 6.85 -6.37 3.04
N ASP A 27 7.85 -7.01 2.45
CA ASP A 27 8.06 -8.45 2.61
C ASP A 27 8.35 -8.80 4.07
N GLN A 28 9.17 -7.99 4.76
CA GLN A 28 9.39 -8.14 6.22
C GLN A 28 8.07 -8.10 7.01
N VAL A 29 7.19 -7.13 6.74
CA VAL A 29 5.88 -7.01 7.43
C VAL A 29 5.02 -8.24 7.17
N LEU A 30 4.99 -8.76 5.94
CA LEU A 30 4.15 -9.91 5.59
C LEU A 30 4.68 -11.23 6.16
N ASP A 31 6.00 -11.36 6.32
CA ASP A 31 6.63 -12.52 6.95
C ASP A 31 6.42 -12.51 8.48
N GLU A 32 6.52 -11.35 9.12
CA GLU A 32 6.30 -11.21 10.57
C GLU A 32 4.82 -11.26 10.96
N GLU A 33 3.93 -10.71 10.13
CA GLU A 33 2.48 -10.64 10.37
C GLU A 33 1.71 -11.34 9.24
N PRO A 34 1.81 -12.69 9.11
CA PRO A 34 1.21 -13.43 7.98
C PRO A 34 -0.33 -13.48 8.01
N VAL A 35 -0.94 -13.15 9.14
CA VAL A 35 -2.40 -13.06 9.32
C VAL A 35 -2.77 -11.59 9.52
N CYS A 36 -3.84 -11.16 8.85
CA CYS A 36 -4.33 -9.78 8.89
C CYS A 36 -4.54 -9.33 10.33
N ARG A 37 -3.83 -8.25 10.72
CA ARG A 37 -3.86 -7.72 12.08
C ARG A 37 -5.24 -7.22 12.50
N ASP A 38 -6.05 -6.74 11.55
CA ASP A 38 -7.35 -6.13 11.85
C ASP A 38 -8.46 -7.16 12.01
N CYS A 39 -8.59 -8.11 11.06
CA CYS A 39 -9.69 -9.08 11.09
C CYS A 39 -9.32 -10.42 11.71
N GLN A 40 -8.02 -10.78 11.80
CA GLN A 40 -7.54 -12.07 12.31
C GLN A 40 -8.10 -13.32 11.59
N LEU A 41 -8.71 -13.16 10.41
CA LEU A 41 -9.38 -14.23 9.67
C LEU A 41 -8.73 -14.55 8.31
N ALA A 42 -8.01 -13.60 7.73
CA ALA A 42 -7.44 -13.71 6.39
C ALA A 42 -5.92 -13.55 6.40
N ARG A 43 -5.25 -14.05 5.37
CA ARG A 43 -3.81 -13.80 5.16
C ARG A 43 -3.55 -12.32 4.94
N SER A 44 -2.44 -11.82 5.47
CA SER A 44 -1.92 -10.51 5.10
C SER A 44 -1.40 -10.51 3.66
N THR A 45 -1.83 -9.53 2.88
CA THR A 45 -1.41 -9.32 1.48
C THR A 45 -0.85 -7.92 1.26
N GLU A 46 -1.05 -7.02 2.22
CA GLU A 46 -0.60 -5.64 2.19
C GLU A 46 0.18 -5.31 3.48
N ALA A 47 1.13 -4.38 3.37
CA ALA A 47 1.71 -3.68 4.52
C ALA A 47 1.01 -2.32 4.61
N GLY A 48 -0.02 -2.22 5.44
CA GLY A 48 -0.78 -0.99 5.59
C GLY A 48 -0.25 -0.11 6.72
N HIS A 49 -0.39 1.19 6.55
CA HIS A 49 0.09 2.19 7.51
C HIS A 49 -0.82 2.25 8.75
N ILE A 50 -0.21 2.29 9.93
CA ILE A 50 -0.91 2.50 11.20
C ILE A 50 -1.34 3.97 11.30
N LEU A 51 -0.39 4.90 11.12
CA LEU A 51 -0.66 6.31 10.85
C LEU A 51 -0.54 6.55 9.35
N ALA A 52 -1.61 7.00 8.70
CA ALA A 52 -1.62 7.31 7.27
C ALA A 52 -0.52 8.31 6.88
N ARG A 53 0.06 8.14 5.68
CA ARG A 53 1.07 9.07 5.14
C ARG A 53 0.58 10.53 5.10
N ALA A 54 -0.70 10.74 4.74
CA ALA A 54 -1.29 12.08 4.70
C ALA A 54 -1.35 12.77 6.07
N ARG A 55 -1.24 12.00 7.16
CA ARG A 55 -1.19 12.47 8.55
C ARG A 55 0.22 12.44 9.15
N GLY A 56 1.26 12.30 8.32
CA GLY A 56 2.66 12.25 8.75
C GLY A 56 3.21 10.85 9.01
N GLY A 57 2.49 9.80 8.63
CA GLY A 57 2.98 8.43 8.70
C GLY A 57 4.21 8.18 7.84
N LEU A 58 5.22 7.52 8.42
CA LEU A 58 6.46 7.15 7.73
C LEU A 58 6.43 5.68 7.27
N ASP A 59 7.29 5.36 6.30
CA ASP A 59 7.55 4.00 5.83
C ASP A 59 8.61 3.33 6.71
N VAL A 60 8.24 3.08 7.97
CA VAL A 60 9.08 2.39 8.95
C VAL A 60 8.32 1.21 9.52
N ARG A 61 9.03 0.17 9.94
CA ARG A 61 8.42 -1.09 10.37
C ARG A 61 7.39 -0.89 11.48
N GLU A 62 7.68 0.02 12.41
CA GLU A 62 6.84 0.35 13.56
C GLU A 62 5.51 1.01 13.18
N ASN A 63 5.45 1.63 12.00
CA ASN A 63 4.24 2.29 11.47
C ASN A 63 3.52 1.43 10.42
N LEU A 64 3.93 0.16 10.24
CA LEU A 64 3.29 -0.76 9.30
C LEU A 64 2.70 -1.96 10.05
N LYS A 65 1.63 -2.51 9.49
CA LYS A 65 0.99 -3.75 9.94
C LYS A 65 0.61 -4.63 8.76
N GLY A 66 0.60 -5.94 8.98
CA GLY A 66 0.09 -6.89 7.99
C GLY A 66 -1.43 -6.78 7.89
N GLN A 67 -1.95 -6.55 6.69
CA GLN A 67 -3.39 -6.45 6.44
C GLN A 67 -3.80 -7.25 5.21
N CYS A 68 -5.02 -7.78 5.22
CA CYS A 68 -5.66 -8.22 3.98
C CYS A 68 -6.16 -7.00 3.20
N THR A 69 -6.26 -7.14 1.88
CA THR A 69 -6.68 -6.05 0.99
C THR A 69 -8.01 -5.39 1.41
N PRO A 70 -9.08 -6.13 1.81
CA PRO A 70 -10.33 -5.49 2.25
C PRO A 70 -10.18 -4.58 3.47
N CYS A 71 -9.42 -5.01 4.49
CA CYS A 71 -9.18 -4.20 5.69
C CYS A 71 -8.34 -2.96 5.38
N ASN A 72 -7.30 -3.12 4.56
CA ASN A 72 -6.46 -2.00 4.13
C ASN A 72 -7.27 -0.93 3.38
N LEU A 73 -8.14 -1.34 2.45
CA LEU A 73 -9.01 -0.40 1.72
C LEU A 73 -10.02 0.30 2.64
N ALA A 74 -10.60 -0.42 3.61
CA ALA A 74 -11.52 0.18 4.58
C ALA A 74 -10.81 1.25 5.44
N GLN A 75 -9.58 0.96 5.89
CA GLN A 75 -8.78 1.94 6.62
C GLN A 75 -8.40 3.14 5.76
N LEU A 76 -7.95 2.93 4.52
CA LEU A 76 -7.63 4.02 3.59
C LEU A 76 -8.83 4.92 3.29
N ALA A 77 -10.03 4.33 3.19
CA ALA A 77 -11.27 5.09 3.03
C ALA A 77 -11.53 5.98 4.25
N GLU A 78 -11.45 5.42 5.45
CA GLU A 78 -11.59 6.17 6.71
C GLU A 78 -10.55 7.28 6.83
N ASP A 79 -9.28 6.97 6.58
CA ASP A 79 -8.19 7.95 6.67
C ASP A 79 -8.38 9.14 5.71
N ARG A 80 -8.96 8.92 4.53
CA ARG A 80 -9.30 10.00 3.59
C ARG A 80 -10.45 10.88 4.07
N HIS A 81 -11.35 10.37 4.91
CA HIS A 81 -12.42 11.16 5.51
C HIS A 81 -11.92 12.05 6.66
N LEU A 82 -10.75 11.72 7.24
CA LEU A 82 -10.15 12.43 8.37
C LEU A 82 -9.15 13.53 7.98
N LEU A 83 -9.06 13.87 6.68
CA LEU A 83 -8.23 14.95 6.11
C LEU A 83 -9.06 16.20 5.82
#